data_AF-A0A2E3HA31-F1
#
_entry.id   AF-A0A2E3HA31-F1
#
_cell.length_a   1.000
_cell.length_b   1.000
_cell.length_c   1.000
_cell.angle_alpha   90.00
_cell.angle_beta   90.00
_cell.angle_gamma   90.00
#
_symmetry.space_group_name_H-M   'P 1'
#
loop_
_entity.id
_entity.type
_entity.pdbx_description
1 polymer ?
#
loop_
_entity_poly.entity_id
_entity_poly.type
_entity_poly.pdbx_seq_one_letter_code
_entity_poly.pdbx_strand_id
1 'polypeptide(L)'
;MINNYSSPANARSGVTLIELTVVIFVILSIMGATMYFAGNIGEWNKGKKASAALREVYVAQRSYLADNPRKPINSINSNDLIPYLPSGGSALPSVEDLNGNSLTFDVAKSPPVLTESSGSIYDPSGSFVDSLWDVGE
;
A
#
# COMPACT_ATOMS: atom_id res chain seq x y z
N MET A 1 21.14 49.87 -62.38
CA MET A 1 21.51 50.19 -60.97
C MET A 1 21.06 49.01 -60.11
N ILE A 2 21.96 48.48 -59.28
CA ILE A 2 21.89 47.13 -58.67
C ILE A 2 21.07 47.20 -57.36
N ASN A 3 20.08 46.30 -57.20
CA ASN A 3 19.31 46.15 -55.97
C ASN A 3 20.13 45.42 -54.91
N ASN A 4 20.39 46.07 -53.78
CA ASN A 4 20.99 45.45 -52.60
C ASN A 4 19.91 44.67 -51.82
N TYR A 5 19.94 43.35 -51.90
CA TYR A 5 19.19 42.48 -50.98
C TYR A 5 20.03 42.25 -49.73
N SER A 6 19.74 42.98 -48.66
CA SER A 6 20.26 42.70 -47.32
C SER A 6 19.68 41.35 -46.86
N SER A 7 20.48 40.29 -46.84
CA SER A 7 20.08 39.04 -46.19
C SER A 7 19.93 39.27 -44.68
N PRO A 8 18.80 38.88 -44.05
CA PRO A 8 18.73 38.88 -42.60
C PRO A 8 19.73 37.87 -42.05
N ALA A 9 20.62 38.33 -41.17
CA ALA A 9 21.49 37.45 -40.42
C ALA A 9 20.63 36.55 -39.53
N ASN A 10 20.55 35.26 -39.87
CA ASN A 10 19.96 34.26 -38.99
C ASN A 10 20.85 34.15 -37.74
N ALA A 11 20.47 34.85 -36.67
CA ALA A 11 21.07 34.68 -35.36
C ALA A 11 20.76 33.25 -34.89
N ARG A 12 21.68 32.31 -35.16
CA ARG A 12 21.65 30.99 -34.55
C ARG A 12 21.97 31.19 -33.07
N SER A 13 20.94 31.24 -32.23
CA SER A 13 21.10 31.18 -30.79
C SER A 13 21.62 29.80 -30.42
N GLY A 14 22.92 29.69 -30.17
CA GLY A 14 23.53 28.47 -29.62
C GLY A 14 23.20 28.39 -28.14
N VAL A 15 22.70 27.23 -27.70
CA VAL A 15 22.48 26.96 -26.27
C VAL A 15 23.80 27.12 -25.54
N THR A 16 23.83 27.98 -24.53
CA THR A 16 25.07 28.24 -23.80
C THR A 16 25.37 27.08 -22.85
N LEU A 17 26.66 26.82 -22.60
CA LEU A 17 27.10 25.78 -21.65
C LEU A 17 26.46 25.97 -20.27
N ILE A 18 26.29 27.23 -19.84
CA ILE A 18 25.66 27.58 -18.58
C ILE A 18 24.16 27.21 -18.58
N GLU A 19 23.43 27.48 -19.66
CA GLU A 19 22.02 27.11 -19.80
C GLU A 19 21.83 25.59 -19.73
N LEU A 20 22.71 24.82 -20.40
CA LEU A 20 22.68 23.36 -20.34
C LEU A 20 22.98 22.84 -18.92
N THR A 21 23.95 23.44 -18.21
CA THR A 21 24.24 23.05 -16.82
C THR A 21 23.09 23.37 -15.87
N VAL A 22 22.43 24.52 -16.03
CA VAL A 22 21.26 24.90 -15.23
C VAL A 22 20.10 23.94 -15.50
N VAL A 23 19.83 23.61 -16.76
CA VAL A 23 18.77 22.66 -17.13
C VAL A 23 19.05 21.28 -16.54
N ILE A 24 20.29 20.78 -16.60
CA ILE A 24 20.65 19.50 -15.98
C ILE A 24 20.41 19.55 -14.46
N PHE A 25 20.87 20.60 -13.79
CA PHE A 25 20.64 20.75 -12.34
C PHE A 25 19.16 20.80 -11.99
N VAL A 26 18.34 21.49 -12.77
CA VAL A 26 16.89 21.56 -12.57
C VAL A 26 16.25 20.18 -12.79
N ILE A 27 16.61 19.46 -13.85
CA ILE A 27 16.09 18.10 -14.10
C ILE A 27 16.48 17.15 -12.96
N LEU A 28 17.74 17.15 -12.52
CA LEU A 28 18.20 16.33 -11.41
C LEU A 28 17.52 16.67 -10.08
N SER A 29 17.28 17.96 -9.83
CA SER A 29 16.57 18.43 -8.62
C SER A 29 15.12 17.96 -8.61
N ILE A 30 14.43 18.04 -9.76
CA ILE A 30 13.05 17.56 -9.90
C ILE A 30 13.00 16.03 -9.77
N MET A 31 13.90 15.30 -10.41
CA MET A 31 14.00 13.83 -10.30
C MET A 31 14.26 13.37 -8.86
N GLY A 32 15.14 14.07 -8.14
CA GLY A 32 15.40 13.80 -6.72
C GLY A 32 14.17 14.05 -5.85
N ALA A 33 13.46 15.16 -6.09
CA ALA A 33 12.25 15.51 -5.34
C ALA A 33 11.09 14.52 -5.58
N THR A 34 10.92 14.02 -6.81
CA THR A 34 9.81 13.10 -7.14
C THR A 34 9.98 11.71 -6.50
N MET A 35 11.21 11.21 -6.33
CA MET A 35 11.45 9.92 -5.66
C MET A 35 11.07 9.93 -4.18
N TYR A 36 11.17 11.07 -3.50
CA TYR A 36 10.80 11.19 -2.08
C TYR A 36 9.31 10.91 -1.82
N PHE A 37 8.42 11.24 -2.76
CA PHE A 37 6.98 11.05 -2.60
C PHE A 37 6.49 9.62 -2.90
N ALA A 38 7.33 8.78 -3.53
CA ALA A 38 6.92 7.43 -3.92
C ALA A 38 6.82 6.45 -2.72
N GLY A 39 7.55 6.69 -1.63
CA GLY A 39 7.48 5.84 -0.43
C GLY A 39 6.10 5.86 0.25
N ASN A 40 5.57 7.06 0.47
CA ASN A 40 4.30 7.24 1.20
C ASN A 40 3.08 6.67 0.47
N ILE A 41 3.10 6.58 -0.87
CA ILE A 41 2.00 5.98 -1.64
C ILE A 41 1.95 4.46 -1.46
N GLY A 42 3.12 3.83 -1.28
CA GLY A 42 3.24 2.39 -1.06
C GLY A 42 2.67 1.98 0.27
N GLU A 43 3.02 2.70 1.34
CA GLU A 43 2.52 2.46 2.70
C GLU A 43 1.00 2.62 2.78
N TRP A 44 0.46 3.66 2.16
CA TRP A 44 -0.98 3.88 2.12
C TRP A 44 -1.75 2.76 1.39
N ASN A 45 -1.22 2.29 0.26
CA ASN A 45 -1.81 1.16 -0.46
C ASN A 45 -1.76 -0.13 0.37
N LYS A 46 -0.65 -0.37 1.08
CA LYS A 46 -0.50 -1.52 1.98
C LYS A 46 -1.52 -1.47 3.12
N GLY A 47 -1.68 -0.32 3.78
CA GLY A 47 -2.68 -0.12 4.82
C GLY A 47 -4.10 -0.39 4.32
N LYS A 48 -4.48 0.22 3.18
CA LYS A 48 -5.79 -0.04 2.57
C LYS A 48 -6.04 -1.52 2.28
N LYS A 49 -5.04 -2.22 1.75
CA LYS A 49 -5.14 -3.66 1.46
C LYS A 49 -5.29 -4.47 2.75
N ALA A 50 -4.52 -4.12 3.78
CA ALA A 50 -4.58 -4.74 5.10
C ALA A 50 -5.97 -4.61 5.74
N SER A 51 -6.51 -3.38 5.82
CA SER A 51 -7.83 -3.15 6.42
C SER A 51 -8.95 -3.80 5.62
N ALA A 52 -8.85 -3.85 4.29
CA ALA A 52 -9.83 -4.54 3.45
C ALA A 52 -9.83 -6.05 3.70
N ALA A 53 -8.64 -6.66 3.72
CA ALA A 53 -8.49 -8.09 4.01
C ALA A 53 -8.94 -8.44 5.44
N LEU A 54 -8.60 -7.62 6.44
CA LEU A 54 -9.08 -7.81 7.81
C LEU A 54 -10.60 -7.80 7.92
N ARG A 55 -11.27 -6.84 7.25
CA ARG A 55 -12.74 -6.78 7.23
C ARG A 55 -13.33 -8.01 6.57
N GLU A 56 -12.72 -8.48 5.49
CA GLU A 56 -13.13 -9.70 4.81
C GLU A 56 -13.06 -10.92 5.73
N VAL A 57 -11.92 -11.12 6.39
CA VAL A 57 -11.70 -12.22 7.35
C VAL A 57 -12.65 -12.11 8.55
N TYR A 58 -12.92 -10.89 9.04
CA TYR A 58 -13.86 -10.68 10.14
C TYR A 58 -15.31 -11.04 9.76
N VAL A 59 -15.75 -10.67 8.55
CA VAL A 59 -17.07 -11.07 8.04
C VAL A 59 -17.16 -12.60 7.90
N ALA A 60 -16.11 -13.25 7.42
CA ALA A 60 -16.05 -14.71 7.33
C ALA A 60 -16.13 -15.36 8.72
N GLN A 61 -15.38 -14.84 9.69
CA GLN A 61 -15.40 -15.31 11.08
C GLN A 61 -16.79 -15.20 11.71
N ARG A 62 -17.45 -14.05 11.55
CA ARG A 62 -18.80 -13.85 12.08
C ARG A 62 -19.82 -14.79 11.44
N SER A 63 -19.72 -15.01 10.13
CA SER A 63 -20.60 -15.94 9.42
C SER A 63 -20.39 -17.38 9.90
N TYR A 64 -19.13 -17.81 10.05
CA TYR A 64 -18.80 -19.13 10.60
C TYR A 64 -19.32 -19.33 12.03
N LEU A 65 -19.13 -18.33 12.89
CA LEU A 65 -19.59 -18.36 14.28
C LEU A 65 -21.12 -18.34 14.40
N ALA A 66 -21.80 -17.65 13.48
CA ALA A 66 -23.26 -17.65 13.40
C ALA A 66 -23.80 -19.05 13.06
N ASP A 67 -23.14 -19.75 12.14
CA ASP A 67 -23.49 -21.14 11.79
C ASP A 67 -23.07 -22.16 12.86
N ASN A 68 -22.04 -21.83 13.65
CA ASN A 68 -21.45 -22.71 14.67
C ASN A 68 -21.47 -22.07 16.07
N PRO A 69 -22.65 -21.82 16.68
CA PRO A 69 -22.76 -21.02 17.91
C PRO A 69 -22.13 -21.66 19.16
N ARG A 70 -21.78 -22.95 19.11
CA ARG A 70 -21.11 -23.68 20.20
C ARG A 70 -19.59 -23.78 20.03
N LYS A 71 -19.05 -23.36 18.89
CA LYS A 71 -17.60 -23.37 18.66
C LYS A 71 -16.97 -22.19 19.40
N PRO A 72 -15.99 -22.42 20.27
CA PRO A 72 -15.28 -21.33 20.91
C PRO A 72 -14.32 -20.67 19.90
N ILE A 73 -14.22 -19.34 19.96
CA ILE A 73 -13.44 -18.51 19.02
C ILE A 73 -11.97 -18.95 18.96
N ASN A 74 -11.39 -19.30 20.11
CA ASN A 74 -10.01 -19.75 20.23
C ASN A 74 -9.72 -21.12 19.59
N SER A 75 -10.75 -21.83 19.12
CA SER A 75 -10.63 -23.13 18.43
C SER A 75 -10.81 -23.04 16.91
N ILE A 76 -11.04 -21.83 16.40
CA ILE A 76 -11.21 -21.58 14.97
C ILE A 76 -9.84 -21.60 14.30
N ASN A 77 -9.77 -22.24 13.14
CA ASN A 77 -8.59 -22.19 12.28
C ASN A 77 -8.89 -21.45 10.97
N SER A 78 -7.85 -21.11 10.22
CA SER A 78 -7.99 -20.42 8.94
C SER A 78 -8.82 -21.20 7.92
N ASN A 79 -8.72 -22.54 7.90
CA ASN A 79 -9.45 -23.40 6.96
C ASN A 79 -10.96 -23.39 7.19
N ASP A 80 -11.39 -23.20 8.44
CA ASP A 80 -12.80 -23.07 8.80
C ASP A 80 -13.42 -21.80 8.17
N LEU A 81 -12.61 -20.76 7.94
CA LEU A 81 -13.06 -19.47 7.41
C LEU A 81 -13.02 -19.37 5.89
N ILE A 82 -12.18 -20.15 5.22
CA ILE A 82 -12.03 -20.13 3.75
C ILE A 82 -13.39 -20.22 3.01
N PRO A 83 -14.31 -21.13 3.37
CA PRO A 83 -15.61 -21.23 2.70
C PRO A 83 -16.52 -20.01 2.88
N TYR A 84 -16.25 -19.20 3.90
CA TYR A 84 -17.04 -18.03 4.28
C TYR A 84 -16.44 -16.71 3.80
N LEU A 85 -15.32 -16.75 3.06
CA LEU A 85 -14.70 -15.57 2.50
C LEU A 85 -15.60 -14.94 1.42
N PRO A 86 -15.96 -13.65 1.55
CA PRO A 86 -16.70 -12.92 0.52
C PRO A 86 -16.05 -12.95 -0.88
N SER A 87 -14.72 -13.02 -0.96
CA SER A 87 -14.02 -13.15 -2.26
C SER A 87 -14.16 -14.53 -2.91
N GLY A 88 -14.58 -15.56 -2.17
CA GLY A 88 -14.59 -16.95 -2.64
C GLY A 88 -13.20 -17.54 -2.86
N GLY A 89 -12.16 -16.97 -2.24
CA GLY A 89 -10.79 -17.45 -2.35
C GLY A 89 -10.59 -18.86 -1.79
N SER A 90 -9.57 -19.57 -2.28
CA SER A 90 -9.15 -20.89 -1.77
C SER A 90 -8.18 -20.81 -0.58
N ALA A 91 -7.80 -19.60 -0.18
CA ALA A 91 -6.92 -19.30 0.94
C ALA A 91 -7.29 -17.93 1.55
N LEU A 92 -6.83 -17.67 2.77
CA LEU A 92 -6.94 -16.33 3.34
C LEU A 92 -6.15 -15.31 2.49
N PRO A 93 -6.60 -14.05 2.42
CA PRO A 93 -5.86 -13.00 1.70
C PRO A 93 -4.43 -12.86 2.22
N SER A 94 -3.49 -12.47 1.36
CA SER A 94 -2.12 -12.15 1.78
C SER A 94 -1.93 -10.66 1.96
N VAL A 95 -1.45 -10.26 3.14
CA VAL A 95 -1.15 -8.88 3.52
C VAL A 95 0.32 -8.77 3.87
N GLU A 96 0.92 -7.61 3.60
CA GLU A 96 2.32 -7.31 3.90
C GLU A 96 2.41 -6.16 4.91
N ASP A 97 3.48 -6.19 5.71
CA ASP A 97 3.89 -5.06 6.55
C ASP A 97 4.46 -3.91 5.69
N LEU A 98 4.74 -2.78 6.34
CA LEU A 98 5.35 -1.62 5.68
C LEU A 98 6.71 -1.95 5.03
N ASN A 99 7.44 -2.93 5.55
CA ASN A 99 8.74 -3.40 5.05
C ASN A 99 8.66 -4.45 3.92
N GLY A 100 7.47 -4.98 3.62
CA GLY A 100 7.26 -6.02 2.59
C GLY A 100 7.27 -7.46 3.12
N ASN A 101 7.27 -7.68 4.43
CA ASN A 101 7.14 -9.01 5.03
C ASN A 101 5.68 -9.44 5.07
N SER A 102 5.39 -10.71 4.80
CA SER A 102 4.02 -11.23 4.88
C SER A 102 3.53 -11.33 6.33
N LEU A 103 2.29 -10.91 6.54
CA LEU A 103 1.57 -10.98 7.82
C LEU A 103 0.59 -12.14 7.81
N THR A 104 0.33 -12.68 9.00
CA THR A 104 -0.64 -13.77 9.22
C THR A 104 -1.83 -13.28 10.01
N PHE A 105 -3.02 -13.83 9.72
CA PHE A 105 -4.24 -13.54 10.46
C PHE A 105 -4.36 -14.44 11.68
N ASP A 106 -4.43 -13.85 12.88
CA ASP A 106 -4.85 -14.54 14.09
C ASP A 106 -6.38 -14.55 14.17
N VAL A 107 -6.95 -15.64 13.67
CA VAL A 107 -8.41 -15.89 13.62
C VAL A 107 -8.96 -16.48 14.91
N ALA A 108 -8.09 -16.78 15.88
CA ALA A 108 -8.45 -17.28 17.19
C ALA A 108 -8.88 -16.16 18.16
N LYS A 109 -8.92 -14.92 17.67
CA LYS A 109 -9.43 -13.73 18.36
C LYS A 109 -10.57 -13.11 17.53
N SER A 110 -11.56 -12.56 18.22
CA SER A 110 -12.63 -11.77 17.61
C SER A 110 -12.59 -10.38 18.24
N PRO A 111 -12.33 -9.32 17.48
CA PRO A 111 -12.05 -9.32 16.03
C PRO A 111 -10.69 -9.95 15.68
N PRO A 112 -10.49 -10.45 14.45
CA PRO A 112 -9.22 -11.03 14.03
C PRO A 112 -8.15 -9.93 13.91
N VAL A 113 -6.90 -10.28 14.22
CA VAL A 113 -5.77 -9.34 14.21
C VAL A 113 -4.66 -9.82 13.27
N LEU A 114 -3.87 -8.90 12.74
CA LEU A 114 -2.65 -9.24 11.99
C LEU A 114 -1.53 -9.55 12.96
N THR A 115 -0.70 -10.53 12.62
CA THR A 115 0.46 -10.95 13.39
C THR A 115 1.69 -11.06 12.49
N GLU A 116 2.83 -10.66 13.04
CA GLU A 116 4.13 -10.89 12.42
C GLU A 116 4.53 -12.37 12.52
N SER A 117 5.62 -12.74 11.83
CA SER A 117 6.23 -14.07 11.94
C SER A 117 6.69 -14.42 13.37
N SER A 118 6.94 -13.40 14.20
CA SER A 118 7.25 -13.52 15.64
C SER A 118 6.03 -13.88 16.50
N GLY A 119 4.82 -13.78 15.96
CA GLY A 119 3.55 -13.94 16.69
C GLY A 119 3.07 -12.69 17.42
N SER A 120 3.82 -11.58 17.34
CA SER A 120 3.38 -10.28 17.86
C SER A 120 2.28 -9.68 17.01
N ILE A 121 1.32 -8.99 17.65
CA ILE A 121 0.26 -8.25 16.95
C ILE A 121 0.91 -7.13 16.16
N TYR A 122 0.62 -7.08 14.87
CA TYR A 122 1.12 -6.07 13.96
C TYR A 122 0.14 -4.91 13.88
N ASP A 123 0.58 -3.75 14.38
CA ASP A 123 -0.12 -2.49 14.19
C ASP A 123 0.89 -1.33 14.16
N PRO A 124 1.12 -0.72 12.98
CA PRO A 124 2.06 0.38 12.82
C PRO A 124 1.52 1.74 13.30
N SER A 125 0.21 1.89 13.53
CA SER A 125 -0.33 3.15 14.05
C SER A 125 -0.03 3.35 15.54
N GLY A 126 0.31 2.25 16.23
CA GLY A 126 0.58 2.21 17.66
C GLY A 126 -0.68 2.17 18.52
N SER A 127 -1.87 2.01 17.93
CA SER A 127 -3.15 1.96 18.64
C SER A 127 -4.07 0.89 18.07
N PHE A 128 -4.26 -0.20 18.84
CA PHE A 128 -5.11 -1.34 18.48
C PHE A 128 -6.64 -1.08 18.55
N VAL A 129 -7.04 0.19 18.51
CA VAL A 129 -8.42 0.68 18.70
C VAL A 129 -8.69 1.91 17.81
N ASP A 130 -7.99 2.05 16.68
CA ASP A 130 -8.10 3.23 15.82
C ASP A 130 -8.84 2.96 14.49
N SER A 131 -9.29 1.73 14.28
CA SER A 131 -9.94 1.23 13.06
C SER A 131 -9.11 1.38 11.77
N LEU A 132 -7.80 1.66 11.87
CA LEU A 132 -6.89 1.79 10.72
C LEU A 132 -6.27 0.45 10.34
N TRP A 133 -5.73 -0.29 11.31
CA TRP A 133 -5.05 -1.58 11.12
C TRP A 133 -5.67 -2.73 11.90
N ASP A 134 -6.86 -2.47 12.41
CA ASP A 134 -7.72 -3.29 13.23
C ASP A 134 -9.17 -3.18 12.69
N VAL A 135 -10.03 -4.06 13.18
CA VAL A 135 -11.44 -4.11 12.79
C VAL A 135 -12.28 -4.42 14.02
N GLY A 136 -13.54 -3.99 14.05
CA GLY A 136 -14.52 -4.45 15.03
C GLY A 136 -14.81 -3.53 16.22
N GLU A 137 -14.54 -2.22 16.08
CA GLU A 137 -15.24 -1.18 16.85
C GLU A 137 -16.65 -0.88 16.30
#